data_AF-A0A2H6AP68-F1
#
_entry.id   AF-A0A2H6AP68-F1
#
_cell.length_a   1.000
_cell.length_b   1.000
_cell.length_c   1.000
_cell.angle_alpha   90.00
_cell.angle_beta   90.00
_cell.angle_gamma   90.00
#
_symmetry.space_group_name_H-M   'P 1'
#
loop_
_entity.id
_entity.type
_entity.pdbx_description
1 polymer ?
#
loop_
_entity_poly.entity_id
_entity_poly.type
_entity_poly.pdbx_seq_one_letter_code
_entity_poly.pdbx_strand_id
1 'polypeptide(L)'
;MIESINAYINQSLGVQILFNKATHKILILPDGRGYLLPVGSRCAFRKGLDLYPAQGHMARLGKVVLSALAGVGLKGPGLSQFRLENGEGSVFQTLRKAFNRDDLCFAVSLGTPGPHRKPVVQVMTREGEVLGYAKIGWNKATKELVVNEAQMHNKIRCLNFPHLRIPDVVHLSQEGCSTILITRPLEGVNGGKWDNESFQELVEILAKLANQTREDRTFLEVPFWQELNDRLLHLSDYLPHYQLEILTHALKIFENRLRDVELPWVLRLGDVTRWNTAIDEQSGLLQVIDLEYAKEHWLVGWDLFRFFDRFSVIPTSKLFGYYRAVGVDPEQMDTLQLAFWVDLFTEWALTWKNAELLISPAARNVFRKIAGIIHFLNTQLEVR
;
A
#
# COMPACT_ATOMS: atom_id res chain seq x y z
N MET A 1 16.45 -19.97 -2.10
CA MET A 1 15.12 -19.37 -2.44
C MET A 1 13.98 -20.11 -1.76
N ILE A 2 13.85 -21.44 -1.92
CA ILE A 2 12.77 -22.20 -1.26
C ILE A 2 12.92 -22.19 0.27
N GLU A 3 14.13 -22.42 0.80
CA GLU A 3 14.38 -22.36 2.26
C GLU A 3 14.07 -20.98 2.87
N SER A 4 14.47 -19.89 2.21
CA SER A 4 14.14 -18.53 2.65
C SER A 4 12.64 -18.23 2.59
N ILE A 5 11.91 -18.81 1.62
CA ILE A 5 10.45 -18.69 1.53
C ILE A 5 9.77 -19.51 2.63
N ASN A 6 10.27 -20.71 2.93
CA ASN A 6 9.76 -21.54 4.01
C ASN A 6 9.90 -20.85 5.37
N ALA A 7 11.07 -20.27 5.65
CA ALA A 7 11.31 -19.50 6.87
C ALA A 7 10.34 -18.31 6.97
N TYR A 8 10.18 -17.56 5.88
CA TYR A 8 9.24 -16.43 5.83
C TYR A 8 7.78 -16.87 6.04
N ILE A 9 7.33 -17.94 5.39
CA ILE A 9 5.97 -18.49 5.56
C ILE A 9 5.75 -18.95 7.00
N ASN A 10 6.72 -19.62 7.60
CA ASN A 10 6.62 -20.06 8.98
C ASN A 10 6.54 -18.87 9.94
N GLN A 11 7.45 -17.91 9.81
CA GLN A 11 7.50 -16.73 10.67
C GLN A 11 6.27 -15.83 10.53
N SER A 12 5.75 -15.67 9.31
CA SER A 12 4.64 -14.75 9.05
C SER A 12 3.26 -15.38 9.22
N LEU A 13 3.09 -16.67 8.92
CA LEU A 13 1.79 -17.34 8.95
C LEU A 13 1.66 -18.41 10.05
N GLY A 14 2.75 -18.81 10.70
CA GLY A 14 2.74 -19.89 11.70
C GLY A 14 2.46 -21.26 11.09
N VAL A 15 2.82 -21.48 9.83
CA VAL A 15 2.59 -22.75 9.11
C VAL A 15 3.90 -23.39 8.65
N GLN A 16 3.92 -24.72 8.59
CA GLN A 16 5.06 -25.48 8.07
C GLN A 16 4.75 -26.05 6.69
N ILE A 17 5.77 -26.11 5.83
CA ILE A 17 5.67 -26.68 4.48
C ILE A 17 6.13 -28.12 4.50
N LEU A 18 5.25 -29.03 4.12
CA LEU A 18 5.52 -30.47 3.96
C LEU A 18 5.32 -30.89 2.50
N PHE A 19 6.14 -31.83 2.01
CA PHE A 19 6.12 -32.25 0.60
C PHE A 19 5.17 -33.44 0.31
N ASN A 20 4.27 -33.78 1.23
CA ASN A 20 3.28 -34.85 1.08
C ASN A 20 1.84 -34.30 1.04
N LYS A 21 0.88 -35.02 0.42
CA LYS A 21 -0.57 -34.73 0.46
C LYS A 21 -0.94 -33.24 0.27
N ALA A 22 -0.77 -32.73 -0.94
CA ALA A 22 -0.84 -31.31 -1.24
C ALA A 22 -2.16 -30.64 -0.81
N THR A 23 -2.04 -29.51 -0.13
CA THR A 23 -3.16 -28.61 0.24
C THR A 23 -3.12 -27.30 -0.54
N HIS A 24 -1.92 -26.90 -1.00
CA HIS A 24 -1.71 -25.66 -1.73
C HIS A 24 -0.71 -25.86 -2.89
N LYS A 25 -0.85 -25.04 -3.92
CA LYS A 25 0.19 -24.77 -4.93
C LYS A 25 0.89 -23.46 -4.57
N ILE A 26 2.19 -23.35 -4.81
CA ILE A 26 2.96 -22.11 -4.71
C ILE A 26 3.33 -21.67 -6.10
N LEU A 27 3.10 -20.39 -6.38
CA LEU A 27 3.59 -19.70 -7.55
C LEU A 27 4.59 -18.67 -7.09
N ILE A 28 5.85 -18.79 -7.50
CA ILE A 28 6.87 -17.76 -7.26
C ILE A 28 7.17 -17.05 -8.57
N LEU A 29 7.10 -15.72 -8.54
CA LEU A 29 7.45 -14.88 -9.67
C LEU A 29 8.94 -14.51 -9.64
N PRO A 30 9.55 -14.21 -10.80
CA PRO A 30 10.94 -13.77 -10.88
C PRO A 30 11.26 -12.52 -10.05
N ASP A 31 10.26 -11.68 -9.79
CA ASP A 31 10.39 -10.46 -8.97
C ASP A 31 10.31 -10.72 -7.45
N GLY A 32 10.24 -11.99 -7.04
CA GLY A 32 10.23 -12.42 -5.64
C GLY A 32 8.86 -12.39 -4.97
N ARG A 33 7.80 -11.94 -5.67
CA ARG A 33 6.42 -12.14 -5.22
C ARG A 33 6.06 -13.62 -5.25
N GLY A 34 5.19 -14.04 -4.35
CA GLY A 34 4.73 -15.42 -4.30
C GLY A 34 3.26 -15.52 -3.91
N TYR A 35 2.62 -16.60 -4.32
CA TYR A 35 1.21 -16.86 -4.06
C TYR A 35 1.01 -18.30 -3.63
N LEU A 36 0.21 -18.52 -2.58
CA LEU A 36 -0.25 -19.83 -2.14
C LEU A 36 -1.72 -19.98 -2.56
N LEU A 37 -2.04 -21.04 -3.31
CA LEU A 37 -3.36 -21.25 -3.89
C LEU A 37 -3.93 -22.60 -3.42
N PRO A 38 -5.16 -22.64 -2.88
CA PRO A 38 -5.72 -23.86 -2.28
C PRO A 38 -6.11 -24.87 -3.36
N VAL A 39 -5.71 -26.14 -3.22
CA VAL A 39 -5.99 -27.18 -4.25
C VAL A 39 -7.21 -28.04 -3.96
N GLY A 40 -7.76 -27.96 -2.74
CA GLY A 40 -8.90 -28.77 -2.31
C GLY A 40 -10.24 -28.40 -2.96
N SER A 41 -10.34 -27.24 -3.60
CA SER A 41 -11.51 -26.81 -4.37
C SER A 41 -11.10 -26.06 -5.63
N ARG A 42 -11.72 -26.42 -6.76
CA ARG A 42 -11.52 -25.72 -8.05
C ARG A 42 -12.03 -24.29 -7.99
N CYS A 43 -13.17 -24.06 -7.35
CA CYS A 43 -13.76 -22.72 -7.26
C CYS A 43 -12.88 -21.80 -6.41
N ALA A 44 -12.45 -22.28 -5.23
CA ALA A 44 -11.54 -21.54 -4.36
C ALA A 44 -10.16 -21.30 -5.02
N PHE A 45 -9.63 -22.27 -5.76
CA PHE A 45 -8.38 -22.08 -6.52
C PHE A 45 -8.52 -20.95 -7.55
N ARG A 46 -9.58 -20.99 -8.37
CA ARG A 46 -9.83 -19.98 -9.41
C ARG A 46 -10.03 -18.59 -8.79
N LYS A 47 -10.81 -18.50 -7.72
CA LYS A 47 -11.03 -17.23 -7.02
C LYS A 47 -9.77 -16.72 -6.32
N GLY A 48 -8.92 -17.61 -5.81
CA GLY A 48 -7.62 -17.25 -5.23
C GLY A 48 -6.65 -16.59 -6.21
N LEU A 49 -6.82 -16.81 -7.52
CA LEU A 49 -6.05 -16.11 -8.56
C LEU A 49 -6.43 -14.63 -8.69
N ASP A 50 -7.48 -14.15 -8.01
CA ASP A 50 -7.77 -12.72 -7.95
C ASP A 50 -6.72 -11.95 -7.13
N LEU A 51 -6.01 -12.61 -6.20
CA LEU A 51 -4.83 -12.04 -5.54
C LEU A 51 -3.65 -11.82 -6.48
N TYR A 52 -3.58 -12.51 -7.61
CA TYR A 52 -2.51 -12.36 -8.59
C TYR A 52 -2.84 -11.18 -9.53
N PRO A 53 -2.12 -10.05 -9.43
CA PRO A 53 -2.40 -8.87 -10.23
C PRO A 53 -1.96 -9.11 -11.68
N ALA A 54 -2.90 -9.53 -12.52
CA ALA A 54 -2.69 -9.78 -13.94
C ALA A 54 -2.73 -8.47 -14.77
N GLN A 55 -1.83 -7.53 -14.46
CA GLN A 55 -1.84 -6.20 -15.08
C GLN A 55 -1.22 -6.20 -16.49
N GLY A 56 -0.23 -7.06 -16.77
CA GLY A 56 0.37 -7.22 -18.10
C GLY A 56 -0.29 -8.30 -18.96
N HIS A 57 -0.17 -8.23 -20.28
CA HIS A 57 -0.76 -9.20 -21.23
C HIS A 57 -0.27 -10.65 -20.98
N MET A 58 1.03 -10.84 -20.70
CA MET A 58 1.57 -12.16 -20.31
C MET A 58 1.07 -12.63 -18.94
N ALA A 59 0.83 -11.71 -18.01
CA ALA A 59 0.26 -12.05 -16.71
C ALA A 59 -1.23 -12.44 -16.81
N ARG A 60 -1.99 -11.81 -17.71
CA ARG A 60 -3.38 -12.21 -18.03
C ARG A 60 -3.44 -13.59 -18.66
N LEU A 61 -2.58 -13.87 -19.64
CA LEU A 61 -2.48 -15.20 -20.24
C LEU A 61 -2.07 -16.25 -19.21
N GLY A 62 -1.10 -15.94 -18.34
CA GLY A 62 -0.72 -16.78 -17.22
C GLY A 62 -1.88 -17.06 -16.26
N LYS A 63 -2.70 -16.05 -15.92
CA LYS A 63 -3.90 -16.23 -15.08
C LYS A 63 -4.92 -17.16 -15.74
N VAL A 64 -5.12 -17.05 -17.05
CA VAL A 64 -6.02 -17.94 -17.81
C VAL A 64 -5.49 -19.39 -17.80
N VAL A 65 -4.20 -19.59 -18.08
CA VAL A 65 -3.56 -20.92 -18.04
C VAL A 65 -3.66 -21.51 -16.63
N LEU A 66 -3.32 -20.76 -15.59
CA LEU A 66 -3.45 -21.20 -14.20
C LEU A 66 -4.89 -21.55 -13.84
N SER A 67 -5.87 -20.75 -14.29
CA SER A 67 -7.29 -21.01 -14.07
C SER A 67 -7.75 -22.29 -14.75
N ALA A 68 -7.27 -22.57 -15.97
CA ALA A 68 -7.55 -23.81 -16.69
C ALA A 68 -6.90 -25.04 -16.02
N LEU A 69 -5.77 -24.84 -15.33
CA LEU A 69 -5.09 -25.87 -14.54
C LEU A 69 -5.74 -26.10 -13.16
N ALA A 70 -6.81 -25.38 -12.81
CA ALA A 70 -7.53 -25.55 -11.55
C ALA A 70 -8.13 -26.96 -11.47
N GLY A 71 -7.57 -27.78 -10.58
CA GLY A 71 -8.00 -29.16 -10.38
C GLY A 71 -7.50 -30.17 -11.42
N VAL A 72 -6.47 -29.82 -12.19
CA VAL A 72 -5.63 -30.78 -12.91
C VAL A 72 -4.32 -30.92 -12.12
N GLY A 73 -3.92 -32.17 -11.82
CA GLY A 73 -2.72 -32.49 -11.03
C GLY A 73 -1.38 -32.16 -11.72
N LEU A 74 -1.40 -31.37 -12.80
CA LEU A 74 -0.25 -31.04 -13.62
C LEU A 74 0.78 -30.20 -12.84
N LYS A 75 2.04 -30.60 -13.01
CA LYS A 75 3.25 -29.87 -12.62
C LYS A 75 3.53 -28.86 -13.75
N GLY A 76 3.49 -27.57 -13.45
CA GLY A 76 3.86 -26.49 -14.38
C GLY A 76 5.17 -25.84 -13.94
N PRO A 77 5.86 -25.10 -14.82
CA PRO A 77 7.07 -24.35 -14.46
C PRO A 77 6.75 -23.37 -13.32
N GLY A 78 7.47 -23.45 -12.20
CA GLY A 78 7.28 -22.58 -11.04
C GLY A 78 6.08 -22.90 -10.14
N LEU A 79 5.35 -24.00 -10.41
CA LEU A 79 4.23 -24.49 -9.59
C LEU A 79 4.63 -25.74 -8.82
N SER A 80 4.97 -25.57 -7.55
CA SER A 80 5.21 -26.68 -6.63
C SER A 80 3.97 -26.94 -5.76
N GLN A 81 3.75 -28.20 -5.40
CA GLN A 81 2.65 -28.64 -4.54
C GLN A 81 3.20 -29.00 -3.15
N PHE A 82 2.52 -28.55 -2.10
CA PHE A 82 2.88 -28.86 -0.71
C PHE A 82 1.65 -28.85 0.19
N ARG A 83 1.82 -29.46 1.34
CA ARG A 83 0.91 -29.37 2.47
C ARG A 83 1.36 -28.24 3.39
N LEU A 84 0.42 -27.38 3.74
CA LEU A 84 0.57 -26.44 4.83
C LEU A 84 0.03 -27.13 6.09
N GLU A 85 0.91 -27.35 7.05
CA GLU A 85 0.54 -27.82 8.37
C GLU A 85 0.43 -26.63 9.32
N ASN A 86 -0.70 -26.54 10.02
CA ASN A 86 -0.93 -25.48 10.98
C ASN A 86 -0.15 -25.79 12.26
N GLY A 87 0.76 -24.89 12.64
CA GLY A 87 1.29 -24.88 13.99
C GLY A 87 0.24 -24.38 15.00
N GLU A 88 0.55 -24.47 16.28
CA GLU A 88 -0.21 -23.78 17.31
C GLU A 88 -0.20 -22.27 17.04
N GLY A 89 -1.38 -21.64 17.08
CA GLY A 89 -1.51 -20.20 16.85
C GLY A 89 -1.31 -19.78 15.40
N SER A 90 -1.45 -20.68 14.43
CA SER A 90 -1.33 -20.32 13.01
C SER A 90 -2.38 -19.30 12.60
N VAL A 91 -2.04 -18.44 11.65
CA VAL A 91 -2.95 -17.42 11.10
C VAL A 91 -4.26 -18.05 10.62
N PHE A 92 -4.20 -19.24 10.01
CA PHE A 92 -5.40 -19.93 9.53
C PHE A 92 -6.32 -20.40 10.65
N GLN A 93 -5.79 -20.75 11.84
CA GLN A 93 -6.62 -21.05 13.01
C GLN A 93 -7.34 -19.80 13.51
N THR A 94 -6.63 -18.66 13.62
CA THR A 94 -7.22 -17.38 14.02
C THR A 94 -8.31 -16.95 13.05
N LEU A 95 -8.10 -17.13 11.74
CA LEU A 95 -9.11 -16.82 10.72
C LEU A 95 -10.37 -17.69 10.86
N ARG A 96 -10.22 -19.01 11.06
CA ARG A 96 -11.37 -19.90 11.30
C ARG A 96 -12.17 -19.48 12.53
N LYS A 97 -11.49 -19.12 13.62
CA LYS A 97 -12.13 -18.60 14.84
C LYS A 97 -12.86 -17.29 14.58
N ALA A 98 -12.21 -16.33 13.91
CA ALA A 98 -12.79 -15.01 13.63
C ALA A 98 -14.05 -15.09 12.75
N PHE A 99 -14.10 -16.02 11.80
CA PHE A 99 -15.28 -16.26 10.96
C PHE A 99 -16.25 -17.32 11.52
N ASN A 100 -15.92 -17.95 12.65
CA ASN A 100 -16.66 -19.08 13.24
C ASN A 100 -16.97 -20.20 12.21
N ARG A 101 -15.96 -20.57 11.41
CA ARG A 101 -16.08 -21.56 10.32
C ARG A 101 -14.81 -22.37 10.16
N ASP A 102 -14.95 -23.70 10.12
CA ASP A 102 -13.83 -24.61 9.87
C ASP A 102 -13.61 -24.95 8.39
N ASP A 103 -14.64 -24.79 7.57
CA ASP A 103 -14.72 -25.19 6.17
C ASP A 103 -14.07 -24.19 5.18
N LEU A 104 -13.24 -23.28 5.70
CA LEU A 104 -12.62 -22.20 4.93
C LEU A 104 -11.45 -22.67 4.04
N CYS A 105 -11.32 -22.00 2.91
CA CYS A 105 -10.20 -22.08 1.97
C CYS A 105 -9.41 -20.76 1.98
N PHE A 106 -8.08 -20.85 1.87
CA PHE A 106 -7.20 -19.70 1.96
C PHE A 106 -6.34 -19.60 0.70
N ALA A 107 -6.38 -18.45 0.03
CA ALA A 107 -5.34 -18.06 -0.90
C ALA A 107 -4.48 -16.97 -0.25
N VAL A 108 -3.18 -16.96 -0.51
CA VAL A 108 -2.25 -16.03 0.15
C VAL A 108 -1.38 -15.35 -0.88
N SER A 109 -1.34 -14.02 -0.86
CA SER A 109 -0.27 -13.24 -1.48
C SER A 109 0.84 -13.08 -0.46
N LEU A 110 2.08 -13.45 -0.81
CA LEU A 110 3.24 -13.34 0.07
C LEU A 110 3.84 -11.92 0.09
N GLY A 111 3.23 -10.98 -0.63
CA GLY A 111 3.66 -9.58 -0.70
C GLY A 111 4.87 -9.34 -1.63
N THR A 112 5.07 -8.07 -1.95
CA THR A 112 6.24 -7.58 -2.70
C THR A 112 7.47 -7.53 -1.79
N PRO A 113 8.64 -8.02 -2.23
CA PRO A 113 9.85 -7.97 -1.41
C PRO A 113 10.21 -6.54 -0.96
N GLY A 114 10.47 -6.38 0.33
CA GLY A 114 10.85 -5.12 0.95
C GLY A 114 10.56 -5.11 2.46
N PRO A 115 10.90 -4.02 3.16
CA PRO A 115 10.64 -3.87 4.61
C PRO A 115 9.17 -4.05 4.99
N HIS A 116 8.26 -3.53 4.18
CA HIS A 116 6.81 -3.60 4.37
C HIS A 116 6.18 -4.85 3.75
N ARG A 117 6.99 -5.86 3.41
CA ARG A 117 6.49 -7.13 2.89
C ARG A 117 5.63 -7.81 3.94
N LYS A 118 4.34 -7.92 3.67
CA LYS A 118 3.36 -8.60 4.52
C LYS A 118 2.52 -9.59 3.70
N PRO A 119 2.15 -10.75 4.27
CA PRO A 119 1.16 -11.60 3.64
C PRO A 119 -0.24 -10.97 3.65
N VAL A 120 -1.00 -11.24 2.61
CA VAL A 120 -2.44 -10.96 2.54
C VAL A 120 -3.17 -12.27 2.23
N VAL A 121 -4.08 -12.67 3.11
CA VAL A 121 -4.88 -13.89 2.99
C VAL A 121 -6.28 -13.54 2.48
N GLN A 122 -6.68 -14.10 1.35
CA GLN A 122 -8.07 -14.09 0.89
C GLN A 122 -8.78 -15.30 1.52
N VAL A 123 -9.80 -15.02 2.34
CA VAL A 123 -10.59 -16.01 3.05
C VAL A 123 -11.83 -16.32 2.24
N MET A 124 -12.05 -17.61 1.95
CA MET A 124 -13.12 -18.04 1.06
C MET A 124 -13.86 -19.28 1.57
N THR A 125 -15.09 -19.46 1.11
CA THR A 125 -15.78 -20.76 1.15
C THR A 125 -15.18 -21.72 0.11
N ARG A 126 -15.59 -23.00 0.16
CA ARG A 126 -15.21 -23.97 -0.87
C ARG A 126 -15.78 -23.61 -2.24
N GLU A 127 -16.90 -22.91 -2.28
CA GLU A 127 -17.60 -22.46 -3.47
C GLU A 127 -16.90 -21.24 -4.10
N GLY A 128 -15.89 -20.67 -3.43
CA GLY A 128 -15.14 -19.51 -3.90
C GLY A 128 -15.81 -18.17 -3.58
N GLU A 129 -16.78 -18.14 -2.67
CA GLU A 129 -17.29 -16.89 -2.10
C GLU A 129 -16.19 -16.25 -1.23
N VAL A 130 -15.87 -14.97 -1.44
CA VAL A 130 -14.86 -14.26 -0.65
C VAL A 130 -15.53 -13.68 0.59
N LEU A 131 -15.11 -14.11 1.77
CA LEU A 131 -15.65 -13.65 3.04
C LEU A 131 -14.89 -12.45 3.59
N GLY A 132 -13.62 -12.31 3.22
CA GLY A 132 -12.77 -11.19 3.62
C GLY A 132 -11.32 -11.34 3.23
N TYR A 133 -10.56 -10.29 3.54
CA TYR A 133 -9.11 -10.22 3.35
C TYR A 133 -8.45 -10.00 4.70
N ALA A 134 -7.35 -10.71 4.96
CA ALA A 134 -6.60 -10.58 6.19
C ALA A 134 -5.15 -10.16 5.91
N LYS A 135 -4.73 -9.03 6.48
CA LYS A 135 -3.37 -8.50 6.39
C LYS A 135 -2.58 -8.88 7.62
N ILE A 136 -1.36 -9.41 7.42
CA ILE A 136 -0.58 -10.03 8.48
C ILE A 136 0.69 -9.24 8.76
N GLY A 137 0.69 -8.50 9.87
CA GLY A 137 1.87 -7.83 10.42
C GLY A 137 2.71 -8.82 11.23
N TRP A 138 3.88 -9.22 10.72
CA TRP A 138 4.71 -10.25 11.34
C TRP A 138 6.04 -9.73 11.87
N ASN A 139 6.44 -8.54 11.46
CA ASN A 139 7.60 -7.81 11.97
C ASN A 139 7.16 -6.44 12.51
N LYS A 140 8.08 -5.70 13.16
CA LYS A 140 7.74 -4.40 13.77
C LYS A 140 7.04 -3.45 12.79
N ALA A 141 7.65 -3.19 11.63
CA ALA A 141 7.11 -2.25 10.64
C ALA A 141 5.72 -2.66 10.13
N THR A 142 5.53 -3.93 9.77
CA THR A 142 4.24 -4.42 9.25
C THR A 142 3.16 -4.50 10.33
N LYS A 143 3.52 -4.73 11.60
CA LYS A 143 2.57 -4.63 12.71
C LYS A 143 2.07 -3.21 12.89
N GLU A 144 2.98 -2.23 12.87
CA GLU A 144 2.63 -0.80 12.97
C GLU A 144 1.68 -0.38 11.83
N LEU A 145 1.97 -0.78 10.59
CA LEU A 145 1.10 -0.52 9.44
C LEU A 145 -0.29 -1.14 9.57
N VAL A 146 -0.38 -2.41 10.01
CA VAL A 146 -1.67 -3.09 10.18
C VAL A 146 -2.50 -2.48 11.32
N VAL A 147 -1.84 -2.07 12.41
CA VAL A 147 -2.52 -1.34 13.50
C VAL A 147 -2.99 0.03 13.02
N ASN A 148 -2.14 0.77 12.30
CA ASN A 148 -2.51 2.08 11.74
C ASN A 148 -3.73 1.95 10.83
N GLU A 149 -3.73 0.96 9.93
CA GLU A 149 -4.86 0.73 9.03
C GLU A 149 -6.18 0.51 9.80
N ALA A 150 -6.16 -0.29 10.87
CA ALA A 150 -7.35 -0.53 11.69
C ALA A 150 -7.83 0.76 12.39
N GLN A 151 -6.90 1.57 12.89
CA GLN A 151 -7.20 2.86 13.51
C GLN A 151 -7.79 3.84 12.49
N MET A 152 -7.21 3.92 11.30
CA MET A 152 -7.66 4.82 10.23
C MET A 152 -9.03 4.39 9.69
N HIS A 153 -9.33 3.10 9.59
CA HIS A 153 -10.68 2.63 9.28
C HIS A 153 -11.70 3.16 10.27
N ASN A 154 -11.43 3.08 11.57
CA ASN A 154 -12.34 3.59 12.59
C ASN A 154 -12.51 5.11 12.51
N LYS A 155 -11.41 5.85 12.33
CA LYS A 155 -11.47 7.32 12.19
C LYS A 155 -12.27 7.74 10.95
N ILE A 156 -11.97 7.16 9.79
CA ILE A 156 -12.69 7.46 8.54
C ILE A 156 -14.17 7.12 8.64
N ARG A 157 -14.54 6.02 9.29
CA ARG A 157 -15.95 5.71 9.56
C ARG A 157 -16.62 6.77 10.44
N CYS A 158 -15.93 7.27 11.46
CA CYS A 158 -16.45 8.31 12.34
C CYS A 158 -16.61 9.67 11.63
N LEU A 159 -15.86 9.93 10.55
CA LEU A 159 -16.04 11.14 9.73
C LEU A 159 -17.42 11.18 9.04
N ASN A 160 -18.09 10.04 8.86
CA ASN A 160 -19.37 9.93 8.14
C ASN A 160 -19.34 10.62 6.78
N PHE A 161 -18.23 10.51 6.05
CA PHE A 161 -18.05 11.18 4.76
C PHE A 161 -18.82 10.42 3.66
N PRO A 162 -19.90 11.00 3.08
CA PRO A 162 -20.85 10.25 2.26
C PRO A 162 -20.33 9.92 0.86
N HIS A 163 -19.15 10.40 0.48
CA HIS A 163 -18.55 10.19 -0.85
C HIS A 163 -17.44 9.12 -0.88
N LEU A 164 -17.19 8.45 0.25
CA LEU A 164 -16.11 7.48 0.41
C LEU A 164 -16.64 6.16 0.97
N ARG A 165 -16.27 5.06 0.33
CA ARG A 165 -16.52 3.69 0.79
C ARG A 165 -15.18 2.98 1.02
N ILE A 166 -15.02 2.44 2.21
CA ILE A 166 -13.85 1.65 2.61
C ILE A 166 -14.31 0.27 3.11
N PRO A 167 -13.45 -0.77 3.10
CA PRO A 167 -13.81 -2.08 3.64
C PRO A 167 -14.25 -2.01 5.11
N ASP A 168 -15.27 -2.76 5.49
CA ASP A 168 -15.60 -2.89 6.92
C ASP A 168 -14.56 -3.75 7.64
N VAL A 169 -14.05 -3.26 8.77
CA VAL A 169 -13.22 -4.07 9.67
C VAL A 169 -14.09 -5.13 10.34
N VAL A 170 -13.73 -6.40 10.14
CA VAL A 170 -14.37 -7.55 10.78
C VAL A 170 -13.72 -7.82 12.14
N HIS A 171 -12.40 -7.79 12.18
CA HIS A 171 -11.64 -8.14 13.38
C HIS A 171 -10.21 -7.62 13.32
N LEU A 172 -9.66 -7.22 14.47
CA LEU A 172 -8.24 -6.98 14.68
C LEU A 172 -7.76 -7.91 15.80
N SER A 173 -6.80 -8.77 15.49
CA SER A 173 -6.11 -9.60 16.48
C SER A 173 -4.67 -9.14 16.64
N GLN A 174 -4.22 -9.01 17.89
CA GLN A 174 -2.82 -8.72 18.25
C GLN A 174 -2.22 -9.86 19.09
N GLU A 175 -2.78 -11.07 18.97
CA GLU A 175 -2.36 -12.24 19.75
C GLU A 175 -1.10 -12.91 19.16
N GLY A 176 -0.20 -13.35 20.03
CA GLY A 176 1.02 -14.07 19.64
C GLY A 176 2.02 -13.19 18.87
N CYS A 177 2.69 -13.79 17.88
CA CYS A 177 3.76 -13.12 17.13
C CYS A 177 3.28 -12.26 15.96
N SER A 178 1.98 -12.26 15.64
CA SER A 178 1.42 -11.58 14.46
C SER A 178 0.28 -10.64 14.83
N THR A 179 0.16 -9.54 14.08
CA THR A 179 -1.01 -8.68 14.09
C THR A 179 -1.83 -8.96 12.83
N ILE A 180 -3.14 -9.22 12.99
CA ILE A 180 -4.01 -9.66 11.91
C ILE A 180 -5.20 -8.70 11.83
N LEU A 181 -5.29 -7.94 10.74
CA LEU A 181 -6.47 -7.14 10.42
C LEU A 181 -7.29 -7.88 9.37
N ILE A 182 -8.57 -8.13 9.67
CA ILE A 182 -9.54 -8.76 8.77
C ILE A 182 -10.54 -7.71 8.33
N THR A 183 -10.74 -7.56 7.02
CA THR A 183 -11.76 -6.70 6.44
C THR A 183 -12.73 -7.48 5.56
N ARG A 184 -13.94 -6.95 5.39
CA ARG A 184 -14.89 -7.41 4.37
C ARG A 184 -14.30 -7.16 2.97
N PRO A 185 -14.70 -7.95 1.95
CA PRO A 185 -14.34 -7.64 0.58
C PRO A 185 -15.01 -6.33 0.15
N LEU A 186 -14.31 -5.56 -0.69
CA LEU A 186 -14.88 -4.42 -1.40
C LEU A 186 -14.90 -4.74 -2.89
N GLU A 187 -16.09 -4.91 -3.45
CA GLU A 187 -16.27 -5.18 -4.87
C GLU A 187 -16.01 -3.92 -5.71
N GLY A 188 -15.42 -4.10 -6.90
CA GLY A 188 -15.17 -2.99 -7.85
C GLY A 188 -13.75 -2.42 -7.84
N VAL A 189 -12.97 -2.64 -6.78
CA VAL A 189 -11.61 -2.06 -6.64
C VAL A 189 -10.52 -2.91 -7.33
N ASN A 190 -10.70 -3.21 -8.61
CA ASN A 190 -9.75 -4.04 -9.39
C ASN A 190 -9.11 -3.27 -10.54
N GLY A 191 -8.50 -2.12 -10.24
CA GLY A 191 -7.74 -1.35 -11.23
C GLY A 191 -8.63 -0.83 -12.36
N GLY A 192 -9.71 -0.13 -11.98
CA GLY A 192 -10.65 0.48 -12.92
C GLY A 192 -9.95 1.27 -14.02
N LYS A 193 -10.59 1.34 -15.20
CA LYS A 193 -10.10 2.20 -16.26
C LYS A 193 -10.34 3.64 -15.86
N TRP A 194 -9.27 4.36 -15.57
CA TRP A 194 -9.33 5.79 -15.26
C TRP A 194 -9.33 6.59 -16.56
N ASP A 195 -10.47 7.16 -16.91
CA ASP A 195 -10.60 8.21 -17.91
C ASP A 195 -10.55 9.61 -17.26
N ASN A 196 -10.80 10.65 -18.07
CA ASN A 196 -10.75 12.02 -17.58
C ASN A 196 -11.91 12.32 -16.63
N GLU A 197 -13.10 11.76 -16.88
CA GLU A 197 -14.30 12.01 -16.07
C GLU A 197 -14.14 11.43 -14.67
N SER A 198 -13.82 10.13 -14.59
CA SER A 198 -13.57 9.44 -13.31
C SER A 198 -12.45 10.10 -12.51
N PHE A 199 -11.43 10.63 -13.21
CA PHE A 199 -10.35 11.36 -12.56
C PHE A 199 -10.79 12.72 -11.99
N GLN A 200 -11.65 13.47 -12.69
CA GLN A 200 -12.21 14.71 -12.13
C GLN A 200 -13.07 14.41 -10.90
N GLU A 201 -13.87 13.34 -10.95
CA GLU A 201 -14.66 12.91 -9.79
C GLU A 201 -13.78 12.56 -8.59
N LEU A 202 -12.68 11.83 -8.80
CA LEU A 202 -11.67 11.61 -7.75
C LEU A 202 -11.15 12.93 -7.18
N VAL A 203 -10.77 13.88 -8.03
CA VAL A 203 -10.26 15.20 -7.59
C VAL A 203 -11.30 15.95 -6.75
N GLU A 204 -12.56 15.96 -7.18
CA GLU A 204 -13.65 16.60 -6.46
C GLU A 204 -13.91 15.95 -5.09
N ILE A 205 -13.93 14.62 -5.03
CA ILE A 205 -14.13 13.87 -3.78
C ILE A 205 -12.98 14.12 -2.81
N LEU A 206 -11.72 14.08 -3.29
CA LEU A 206 -10.55 14.37 -2.47
C LEU A 206 -10.55 15.83 -1.97
N ALA A 207 -11.00 16.79 -2.77
CA ALA A 207 -11.13 18.17 -2.34
C ALA A 207 -12.21 18.33 -1.26
N LYS A 208 -13.34 17.63 -1.38
CA LYS A 208 -14.39 17.59 -0.35
C LYS A 208 -13.87 16.98 0.96
N LEU A 209 -13.13 15.86 0.88
CA LEU A 209 -12.52 15.23 2.05
C LEU A 209 -11.51 16.16 2.73
N ALA A 210 -10.66 16.80 1.93
CA ALA A 210 -9.69 17.77 2.39
C ALA A 210 -10.37 18.92 3.14
N ASN A 211 -11.40 19.53 2.56
CA ASN A 211 -12.14 20.63 3.20
C ASN A 211 -12.88 20.20 4.48
N GLN A 212 -13.40 18.96 4.56
CA GLN A 212 -14.05 18.46 5.77
C GLN A 212 -13.08 18.18 6.92
N THR A 213 -11.84 17.80 6.61
CA THR A 213 -10.81 17.40 7.59
C THR A 213 -9.73 18.46 7.78
N ARG A 214 -9.96 19.67 7.25
CA ARG A 214 -9.00 20.77 7.19
C ARG A 214 -8.72 21.36 8.57
N GLU A 215 -7.43 21.52 8.85
CA GLU A 215 -6.91 22.41 9.87
C GLU A 215 -5.85 23.32 9.25
N ASP A 216 -6.06 24.63 9.28
CA ASP A 216 -5.08 25.59 8.78
C ASP A 216 -4.01 25.85 9.84
N ARG A 217 -2.76 25.62 9.46
CA ARG A 217 -1.59 25.85 10.31
C ARG A 217 -0.40 26.25 9.45
N THR A 218 0.55 26.96 10.06
CA THR A 218 1.82 27.26 9.39
C THR A 218 2.68 26.01 9.27
N PHE A 219 3.56 25.97 8.26
CA PHE A 219 4.28 24.76 7.91
C PHE A 219 5.23 24.25 9.00
N LEU A 220 5.80 25.15 9.82
CA LEU A 220 6.76 24.77 10.86
C LEU A 220 6.11 24.35 12.19
N GLU A 221 4.83 24.67 12.40
CA GLU A 221 4.11 24.36 13.65
C GLU A 221 3.61 22.92 13.73
N VAL A 222 3.60 22.21 12.60
CA VAL A 222 3.04 20.86 12.53
C VAL A 222 4.08 19.75 12.74
N PRO A 223 3.66 18.57 13.22
CA PRO A 223 4.56 17.42 13.40
C PRO A 223 5.32 17.01 12.13
N PHE A 224 4.75 17.28 10.94
CA PHE A 224 5.36 16.95 9.65
C PHE A 224 6.78 17.51 9.48
N TRP A 225 6.99 18.78 9.84
CA TRP A 225 8.30 19.43 9.71
C TRP A 225 9.34 18.81 10.64
N GLN A 226 8.96 18.55 11.89
CA GLN A 226 9.82 17.88 12.86
C GLN A 226 10.16 16.45 12.39
N GLU A 227 9.16 15.68 11.94
CA GLU A 227 9.36 14.33 11.41
C GLU A 227 10.31 14.29 10.21
N LEU A 228 10.26 15.30 9.32
CA LEU A 228 11.20 15.40 8.20
C LEU A 228 12.64 15.65 8.67
N ASN A 229 12.84 16.57 9.60
CA ASN A 229 14.17 16.87 10.15
C ASN A 229 14.76 15.66 10.90
N ASP A 230 13.96 15.02 11.76
CA ASP A 230 14.37 13.84 12.52
C ASP A 230 14.75 12.67 11.59
N ARG A 231 13.98 12.45 10.52
CA ARG A 231 14.32 11.46 9.48
C ARG A 231 15.64 11.79 8.81
N LEU A 232 15.87 13.05 8.43
CA LEU A 232 17.11 13.44 7.74
C LEU A 232 18.33 13.27 8.65
N LEU A 233 18.21 13.65 9.93
CA LEU A 233 19.24 13.42 10.95
C LEU A 233 19.56 11.93 11.09
N HIS A 234 18.54 11.08 11.18
CA HIS A 234 18.75 9.64 11.24
C HIS A 234 19.33 9.06 9.94
N LEU A 235 19.19 9.74 8.81
CA LEU A 235 19.67 9.26 7.52
C LEU A 235 21.05 9.80 7.13
N SER A 236 21.63 10.73 7.90
CA SER A 236 22.89 11.41 7.56
C SER A 236 24.03 10.45 7.21
N ASP A 237 24.16 9.38 7.98
CA ASP A 237 25.26 8.41 7.85
C ASP A 237 24.89 7.21 6.96
N TYR A 238 23.63 7.15 6.53
CA TYR A 238 23.11 6.07 5.69
C TYR A 238 23.09 6.45 4.20
N LEU A 239 22.83 7.72 3.91
CA LEU A 239 22.70 8.21 2.54
C LEU A 239 24.05 8.63 1.97
N PRO A 240 24.28 8.44 0.66
CA PRO A 240 25.36 9.09 -0.05
C PRO A 240 25.31 10.61 0.12
N HIS A 241 26.49 11.25 0.22
CA HIS A 241 26.62 12.68 0.47
C HIS A 241 25.75 13.55 -0.47
N TYR A 242 25.78 13.28 -1.77
CA TYR A 242 24.98 14.04 -2.74
C TYR A 242 23.46 13.95 -2.49
N GLN A 243 22.95 12.83 -1.96
CA GLN A 243 21.53 12.69 -1.61
C GLN A 243 21.19 13.49 -0.35
N LEU A 244 22.10 13.47 0.63
CA LEU A 244 21.96 14.28 1.83
C LEU A 244 21.95 15.78 1.51
N GLU A 245 22.82 16.23 0.60
CA GLU A 245 22.88 17.62 0.15
C GLU A 245 21.58 18.07 -0.53
N ILE A 246 21.03 17.31 -1.48
CA ILE A 246 19.77 17.69 -2.15
C ILE A 246 18.57 17.73 -1.18
N LEU A 247 18.53 16.85 -0.17
CA LEU A 247 17.47 16.82 0.82
C LEU A 247 17.60 18.00 1.79
N THR A 248 18.82 18.26 2.26
CA THR A 248 19.12 19.42 3.13
C THR A 248 18.77 20.72 2.42
N HIS A 249 19.06 20.80 1.13
CA HIS A 249 18.69 21.94 0.32
C HIS A 249 17.17 22.10 0.19
N ALA A 250 16.43 21.01 -0.05
CA ALA A 250 14.97 21.06 -0.09
C ALA A 250 14.36 21.56 1.23
N LEU A 251 14.92 21.16 2.40
CA LEU A 251 14.47 21.68 3.70
C LEU A 251 14.67 23.20 3.83
N LYS A 252 15.78 23.75 3.32
CA LYS A 252 15.99 25.22 3.26
C LYS A 252 14.96 25.92 2.37
N ILE A 253 14.59 25.31 1.25
CA ILE A 253 13.54 25.84 0.38
C ILE A 253 12.20 25.86 1.12
N PHE A 254 11.85 24.81 1.87
CA PHE A 254 10.62 24.78 2.66
C PHE A 254 10.62 25.87 3.72
N GLU A 255 11.72 26.02 4.45
CA GLU A 255 11.86 27.07 5.47
C GLU A 255 11.73 28.47 4.87
N ASN A 256 12.32 28.72 3.70
CA ASN A 256 12.27 30.05 3.07
C ASN A 256 10.91 30.36 2.45
N ARG A 257 10.22 29.36 1.87
CA ARG A 257 9.00 29.57 1.08
C ARG A 257 7.70 29.29 1.83
N LEU A 258 7.71 28.39 2.80
CA LEU A 258 6.51 27.90 3.48
C LEU A 258 6.42 28.28 4.95
N ARG A 259 7.47 28.85 5.57
CA ARG A 259 7.50 29.13 7.01
C ARG A 259 6.27 29.87 7.50
N ASP A 260 5.94 30.99 6.86
CA ASP A 260 4.83 31.87 7.25
C ASP A 260 3.56 31.63 6.41
N VAL A 261 3.54 30.57 5.60
CA VAL A 261 2.39 30.22 4.76
C VAL A 261 1.44 29.34 5.56
N GLU A 262 0.21 29.80 5.75
CA GLU A 262 -0.87 28.96 6.25
C GLU A 262 -1.31 27.98 5.16
N LEU A 263 -1.20 26.69 5.46
CA LEU A 263 -1.57 25.61 4.55
C LEU A 263 -2.68 24.77 5.19
N PRO A 264 -3.60 24.21 4.38
CA PRO A 264 -4.56 23.25 4.87
C PRO A 264 -3.86 21.92 5.16
N TRP A 265 -3.95 21.47 6.41
CA TRP A 265 -3.54 20.15 6.85
C TRP A 265 -4.77 19.25 6.94
N VAL A 266 -4.71 18.08 6.32
CA VAL A 266 -5.90 17.28 6.04
C VAL A 266 -5.67 15.82 6.40
N LEU A 267 -6.75 15.04 6.44
CA LEU A 267 -6.64 13.59 6.38
C LEU A 267 -6.20 13.18 4.97
N ARG A 268 -5.04 12.50 4.87
CA ARG A 268 -4.66 11.75 3.66
C ARG A 268 -5.11 10.29 3.77
N LEU A 269 -5.53 9.71 2.66
CA LEU A 269 -5.85 8.28 2.54
C LEU A 269 -4.59 7.42 2.34
N GLY A 270 -3.49 8.02 1.89
CA GLY A 270 -2.15 7.44 1.96
C GLY A 270 -1.70 6.74 0.67
N ASP A 271 -2.37 5.67 0.24
CA ASP A 271 -1.99 4.89 -0.95
C ASP A 271 -3.05 4.92 -2.07
N VAL A 272 -3.51 6.13 -2.40
CA VAL A 272 -4.48 6.40 -3.47
C VAL A 272 -3.84 6.17 -4.84
N THR A 273 -3.64 4.90 -5.18
CA THR A 273 -3.10 4.46 -6.46
C THR A 273 -4.21 3.92 -7.33
N ARG A 274 -3.96 3.83 -8.64
CA ARG A 274 -4.96 3.35 -9.62
C ARG A 274 -5.46 1.92 -9.37
N TRP A 275 -4.71 1.11 -8.61
CA TRP A 275 -5.07 -0.27 -8.28
C TRP A 275 -5.67 -0.44 -6.89
N ASN A 276 -5.50 0.54 -5.99
CA ASN A 276 -6.11 0.55 -4.66
C ASN A 276 -7.36 1.44 -4.58
N THR A 277 -7.73 2.08 -5.68
CA THR A 277 -8.91 2.96 -5.75
C THR A 277 -9.74 2.72 -7.00
N ALA A 278 -11.04 3.01 -6.88
CA ALA A 278 -12.01 3.01 -7.98
C ALA A 278 -13.16 3.97 -7.67
N ILE A 279 -13.85 4.44 -8.70
CA ILE A 279 -15.19 5.04 -8.55
C ILE A 279 -16.21 3.92 -8.78
N ASP A 280 -17.16 3.76 -7.87
CA ASP A 280 -18.29 2.85 -8.06
C ASP A 280 -19.27 3.46 -9.07
N GLU A 281 -19.31 2.92 -10.29
CA GLU A 281 -20.14 3.42 -11.41
C GLU A 281 -21.63 3.56 -11.03
N GLN A 282 -22.13 2.75 -10.09
CA GLN A 282 -23.54 2.79 -9.69
C GLN A 282 -23.84 3.89 -8.67
N SER A 283 -22.90 4.16 -7.77
CA SER A 283 -23.13 5.05 -6.62
C SER A 283 -22.37 6.37 -6.68
N GLY A 284 -21.38 6.52 -7.56
CA GLY A 284 -20.47 7.67 -7.62
C GLY A 284 -19.57 7.79 -6.38
N LEU A 285 -19.44 6.72 -5.59
CA LEU A 285 -18.62 6.73 -4.39
C LEU A 285 -17.18 6.37 -4.74
N LEU A 286 -16.24 7.11 -4.17
CA LEU A 286 -14.84 6.72 -4.17
C LEU A 286 -14.68 5.49 -3.28
N GLN A 287 -14.18 4.40 -3.84
CA GLN A 287 -13.81 3.19 -3.14
C GLN A 287 -12.30 3.17 -2.91
N VAL A 288 -11.86 2.98 -1.67
CA VAL A 288 -10.43 2.90 -1.33
C VAL A 288 -10.15 1.69 -0.46
N ILE A 289 -9.14 0.92 -0.85
CA ILE A 289 -8.53 -0.13 -0.02
C ILE A 289 -7.10 0.27 0.35
N ASP A 290 -6.48 -0.49 1.26
CA ASP A 290 -5.07 -0.32 1.62
C ASP A 290 -4.75 1.01 2.31
N LEU A 291 -5.47 1.29 3.40
CA LEU A 291 -5.36 2.52 4.18
C LEU A 291 -4.20 2.50 5.19
N GLU A 292 -3.18 1.69 4.97
CA GLU A 292 -2.08 1.50 5.93
C GLU A 292 -1.18 2.73 6.07
N TYR A 293 -1.16 3.61 5.06
CA TYR A 293 -0.44 4.89 5.08
C TYR A 293 -1.35 6.10 5.31
N ALA A 294 -2.65 5.88 5.56
CA ALA A 294 -3.56 6.95 5.91
C ALA A 294 -3.09 7.65 7.21
N LYS A 295 -3.18 8.97 7.24
CA LYS A 295 -2.66 9.81 8.33
C LYS A 295 -3.39 11.14 8.37
N GLU A 296 -3.70 11.61 9.58
CA GLU A 296 -4.26 12.95 9.83
C GLU A 296 -3.16 14.01 9.88
N HIS A 297 -3.56 15.28 9.80
CA HIS A 297 -2.67 16.43 9.86
C HIS A 297 -1.52 16.32 8.86
N TRP A 298 -1.83 15.96 7.62
CA TRP A 298 -0.85 15.81 6.55
C TRP A 298 -0.99 16.87 5.47
N LEU A 299 0.06 17.02 4.66
CA LEU A 299 0.06 17.92 3.53
C LEU A 299 -1.04 17.59 2.53
N VAL A 300 -1.81 18.61 2.19
CA VAL A 300 -2.80 18.59 1.12
C VAL A 300 -2.16 18.20 -0.23
N GLY A 301 -2.92 17.51 -1.10
CA GLY A 301 -2.44 17.06 -2.41
C GLY A 301 -1.66 15.74 -2.41
N TRP A 302 -1.31 15.21 -1.23
CA TRP A 302 -0.58 13.94 -1.08
C TRP A 302 -1.20 12.79 -1.88
N ASP A 303 -2.50 12.58 -1.74
CA ASP A 303 -3.21 11.48 -2.40
C ASP A 303 -3.21 11.60 -3.93
N LEU A 304 -3.26 12.83 -4.47
CA LEU A 304 -3.13 13.06 -5.91
C LEU A 304 -1.70 12.78 -6.40
N PHE A 305 -0.69 13.12 -5.60
CA PHE A 305 0.69 12.79 -5.94
C PHE A 305 0.89 11.28 -6.02
N ARG A 306 0.34 10.52 -5.06
CA ARG A 306 0.35 9.05 -5.08
C ARG A 306 -0.41 8.47 -6.28
N PHE A 307 -1.52 9.08 -6.67
CA PHE A 307 -2.29 8.65 -7.85
C PHE A 307 -1.52 8.76 -9.16
N PHE A 308 -0.68 9.79 -9.28
CA PHE A 308 0.15 10.03 -10.45
C PHE A 308 1.54 9.42 -10.38
N ASP A 309 1.93 8.82 -9.26
CA ASP A 309 3.29 8.33 -9.00
C ASP A 309 3.77 7.39 -10.12
N ARG A 310 4.53 7.98 -11.05
CA ARG A 310 5.30 7.32 -12.10
C ARG A 310 6.78 7.66 -11.97
N PHE A 311 7.20 8.13 -10.78
CA PHE A 311 8.51 8.73 -10.55
C PHE A 311 8.82 9.84 -11.56
N SER A 312 7.92 10.83 -11.63
CA SER A 312 8.05 12.01 -12.48
C SER A 312 7.41 13.25 -11.83
N VAL A 313 7.91 14.43 -12.15
CA VAL A 313 7.25 15.71 -11.85
C VAL A 313 5.83 15.68 -12.43
N ILE A 314 4.84 16.02 -11.61
CA ILE A 314 3.43 16.03 -12.03
C ILE A 314 3.13 17.43 -12.56
N PRO A 315 2.62 17.56 -13.80
CA PRO A 315 2.27 18.86 -14.35
C PRO A 315 1.29 19.61 -13.47
N THR A 316 1.61 20.88 -13.14
CA THR A 316 0.79 21.76 -12.29
C THR A 316 -0.65 21.88 -12.80
N SER A 317 -0.86 21.84 -14.12
CA SER A 317 -2.19 21.83 -14.74
C SER A 317 -3.11 20.69 -14.29
N LYS A 318 -2.55 19.55 -13.86
CA LYS A 318 -3.32 18.41 -13.34
C LYS A 318 -3.70 18.56 -11.87
N LEU A 319 -3.01 19.43 -11.16
CA LEU A 319 -3.19 19.67 -9.72
C LEU A 319 -4.00 20.95 -9.46
N PHE A 320 -4.04 21.84 -10.46
CA PHE A 320 -4.61 23.17 -10.34
C PHE A 320 -6.05 23.18 -9.84
N GLY A 321 -6.91 22.33 -10.41
CA GLY A 321 -8.33 22.24 -10.02
C GLY A 321 -8.49 21.85 -8.54
N TYR A 322 -7.71 20.88 -8.08
CA TYR A 322 -7.72 20.46 -6.67
C TYR A 322 -7.22 21.57 -5.75
N TYR A 323 -6.04 22.12 -6.00
CA TYR A 323 -5.44 23.13 -5.12
C TYR A 323 -6.28 24.41 -5.05
N ARG A 324 -6.90 24.81 -6.17
CA ARG A 324 -7.88 25.90 -6.18
C ARG A 324 -9.09 25.60 -5.29
N ALA A 325 -9.60 24.37 -5.33
CA ALA A 325 -10.77 23.95 -4.54
C ALA A 325 -10.50 23.87 -3.02
N VAL A 326 -9.24 23.71 -2.62
CA VAL A 326 -8.81 23.70 -1.20
C VAL A 326 -8.17 25.03 -0.77
N GLY A 327 -8.12 26.03 -1.65
CA GLY A 327 -7.62 27.37 -1.32
C GLY A 327 -6.10 27.48 -1.18
N VAL A 328 -5.33 26.63 -1.87
CA VAL A 328 -3.86 26.74 -1.94
C VAL A 328 -3.46 27.63 -3.10
N ASP A 329 -2.57 28.58 -2.82
CA ASP A 329 -2.00 29.47 -3.83
C ASP A 329 -1.21 28.65 -4.89
N PRO A 330 -1.46 28.87 -6.20
CA PRO A 330 -0.69 28.27 -7.28
C PRO A 330 0.83 28.39 -7.16
N GLU A 331 1.35 29.46 -6.54
CA GLU A 331 2.79 29.66 -6.34
C GLU A 331 3.43 28.62 -5.41
N GLN A 332 2.63 27.94 -4.59
CA GLN A 332 3.09 26.95 -3.62
C GLN A 332 3.09 25.51 -4.18
N MET A 333 2.43 25.26 -5.32
CA MET A 333 2.20 23.89 -5.81
C MET A 333 3.49 23.10 -6.07
N ASP A 334 4.51 23.75 -6.67
CA ASP A 334 5.79 23.12 -6.96
C ASP A 334 6.58 22.84 -5.65
N THR A 335 6.46 23.71 -4.64
CA THR A 335 7.08 23.52 -3.32
C THR A 335 6.39 22.39 -2.54
N LEU A 336 5.05 22.28 -2.60
CA LEU A 336 4.30 21.18 -2.01
C LEU A 336 4.61 19.83 -2.69
N GLN A 337 4.82 19.84 -4.01
CA GLN A 337 5.29 18.66 -4.72
C GLN A 337 6.71 18.26 -4.31
N LEU A 338 7.61 19.22 -4.12
CA LEU A 338 8.95 18.95 -3.58
C LEU A 338 8.84 18.32 -2.18
N ALA A 339 7.98 18.86 -1.30
CA ALA A 339 7.72 18.30 0.02
C ALA A 339 7.22 16.85 -0.04
N PHE A 340 6.34 16.53 -0.99
CA PHE A 340 5.93 15.15 -1.24
C PHE A 340 7.08 14.21 -1.56
N TRP A 341 7.95 14.59 -2.51
CA TRP A 341 9.05 13.73 -2.92
C TRP A 341 10.10 13.56 -1.82
N VAL A 342 10.39 14.61 -1.05
CA VAL A 342 11.30 14.55 0.10
C VAL A 342 10.74 13.65 1.19
N ASP A 343 9.45 13.79 1.51
CA ASP A 343 8.78 12.95 2.50
C ASP A 343 8.77 11.48 2.08
N LEU A 344 8.35 11.17 0.85
CA LEU A 344 8.35 9.82 0.30
C LEU A 344 9.76 9.20 0.30
N PHE A 345 10.76 9.98 -0.12
CA PHE A 345 12.16 9.53 -0.15
C PHE A 345 12.65 9.17 1.26
N THR A 346 12.47 10.09 2.22
CA THR A 346 13.01 9.94 3.57
C THR A 346 12.27 8.85 4.36
N GLU A 347 10.95 8.75 4.21
CA GLU A 347 10.15 7.66 4.81
C GLU A 347 10.64 6.30 4.32
N TRP A 348 10.82 6.14 3.00
CA TRP A 348 11.31 4.89 2.43
C TRP A 348 12.75 4.59 2.83
N ALA A 349 13.65 5.57 2.76
CA ALA A 349 15.04 5.37 3.13
C ALA A 349 15.17 4.93 4.60
N LEU A 350 14.44 5.58 5.51
CA LEU A 350 14.44 5.23 6.93
C LEU A 350 13.87 3.83 7.15
N THR A 351 12.80 3.49 6.45
CA THR A 351 12.18 2.17 6.49
C THR A 351 13.16 1.06 6.09
N TRP A 352 13.92 1.27 5.02
CA TRP A 352 14.95 0.32 4.58
C TRP A 352 16.11 0.22 5.57
N LYS A 353 16.56 1.37 6.13
CA LYS A 353 17.58 1.41 7.19
C LYS A 353 17.15 0.60 8.41
N ASN A 354 15.95 0.85 8.93
CA ASN A 354 15.42 0.22 10.15
C ASN A 354 15.14 -1.28 9.98
N ALA A 355 14.88 -1.73 8.76
CA ALA A 355 14.70 -3.15 8.48
C ALA A 355 16.04 -3.91 8.37
N GLU A 356 17.18 -3.20 8.35
CA GLU A 356 18.53 -3.77 8.17
C GLU A 356 18.63 -4.62 6.89
N LEU A 357 17.80 -4.32 5.89
CA LEU A 357 17.75 -5.04 4.61
C LEU A 357 18.68 -4.39 3.59
N LEU A 358 19.39 -5.23 2.83
CA LEU A 358 20.11 -4.76 1.65
C LEU A 358 19.12 -4.18 0.62
N ILE A 359 19.28 -2.90 0.28
CA ILE A 359 18.46 -2.25 -0.74
C ILE A 359 18.64 -2.99 -2.07
N SER A 360 17.53 -3.53 -2.60
CA SER A 360 17.52 -4.24 -3.87
C SER A 360 17.91 -3.33 -5.04
N PRO A 361 18.44 -3.86 -6.16
CA PRO A 361 18.74 -3.04 -7.34
C PRO A 361 17.53 -2.26 -7.86
N ALA A 362 16.34 -2.85 -7.80
CA ALA A 362 15.09 -2.19 -8.17
C ALA A 362 14.78 -1.00 -7.25
N ALA A 363 14.88 -1.19 -5.93
CA ALA A 363 14.68 -0.11 -4.96
C ALA A 363 15.72 1.01 -5.12
N ARG A 364 17.01 0.68 -5.34
CA ARG A 364 18.05 1.69 -5.64
C ARG A 364 17.72 2.53 -6.87
N ASN A 365 17.16 1.91 -7.91
CA ASN A 365 16.76 2.64 -9.10
C ASN A 365 15.61 3.61 -8.81
N VAL A 366 14.65 3.21 -7.97
CA VAL A 366 13.57 4.09 -7.52
C VAL A 366 14.11 5.27 -6.71
N PHE A 367 14.96 5.02 -5.71
CA PHE A 367 15.61 6.09 -4.94
C PHE A 367 16.35 7.08 -5.83
N ARG A 368 17.10 6.59 -6.83
CA ARG A 368 17.80 7.46 -7.79
C ARG A 368 16.84 8.34 -8.58
N LYS A 369 15.71 7.80 -9.04
CA LYS A 369 14.70 8.58 -9.76
C LYS A 369 14.10 9.67 -8.88
N ILE A 370 13.72 9.33 -7.65
CA ILE A 370 13.16 10.31 -6.71
C ILE A 370 14.18 11.41 -6.38
N ALA A 371 15.44 11.04 -6.11
CA ALA A 371 16.52 12.01 -5.90
C ALA A 371 16.71 12.95 -7.11
N GLY A 372 16.59 12.44 -8.33
CA GLY A 372 16.63 13.26 -9.55
C GLY A 372 15.46 14.24 -9.66
N ILE A 373 14.26 13.84 -9.24
CA ILE A 373 13.07 14.72 -9.19
C ILE A 373 13.26 15.83 -8.16
N ILE A 374 13.71 15.48 -6.94
CA ILE A 374 14.01 16.43 -5.87
C ILE A 374 15.04 17.45 -6.35
N HIS A 375 16.14 16.98 -6.95
CA HIS A 375 17.16 17.86 -7.49
C HIS A 375 16.61 18.81 -8.56
N PHE A 376 15.82 18.30 -9.51
CA PHE A 376 15.19 19.13 -10.55
C PHE A 376 14.28 20.21 -9.96
N LEU A 377 13.43 19.85 -9.00
CA LEU A 377 12.51 20.78 -8.35
C LEU A 377 13.25 21.83 -7.51
N ASN A 378 14.32 21.46 -6.80
CA ASN A 378 15.18 22.41 -6.09
C ASN A 378 15.70 23.48 -7.05
N THR A 379 16.31 23.07 -8.17
CA THR A 379 16.88 24.00 -9.15
C THR A 379 15.82 24.92 -9.78
N GLN A 380 14.60 24.41 -10.03
CA GLN A 380 13.51 25.24 -10.56
C GLN A 380 13.02 26.29 -9.56
N LEU A 381 12.98 25.94 -8.27
CA LEU A 381 12.49 26.81 -7.19
C LEU A 381 13.53 27.82 -6.71
N GLU A 382 14.82 27.63 -6.99
CA GLU A 382 15.87 28.64 -6.72
C GLU A 382 15.87 29.79 -7.73
N VAL A 383 15.47 29.51 -8.98
CA VAL A 383 15.45 30.51 -10.06
C VAL A 383 14.22 31.41 -9.99
N ARG A 384 13.20 31.05 -9.19
CA ARG A 384 11.92 31.75 -9.03
C ARG A 384 11.80 32.38 -7.65
#